data_AF-A0A9D5U6K6-F1
#
_entry.id   AF-A0A9D5U6K6-F1
#
_cell.length_a   1.000
_cell.length_b   1.000
_cell.length_c   1.000
_cell.angle_alpha   90.00
_cell.angle_beta   90.00
_cell.angle_gamma   90.00
#
_symmetry.space_group_name_H-M   'P 1'
#
loop_
_entity.id
_entity.type
_entity.pdbx_description
1 polymer ?
#
loop_
_entity_poly.entity_id
_entity_poly.type
_entity_poly.pdbx_seq_one_letter_code
_entity_poly.pdbx_strand_id
1 'polypeptide(L)'
;MADDTGRPGVPDEAPDGDRTGGPTAEGRDLLAAYALDAVDDLDRRVVERLLAADPEARRELDEHREVVAAFTVDAPPPAALRDQVLGSIASVQQVQQVQQVQQVQQVQQVQQAQQVQPDQHGRREGAAGATGTARPDGARRPRRRWVVAAVAAAAVVAIAVPTTLAIRSRQEESRLQAQVDAVASMLADPSAEIVRGEMVGGGDASALVVGDRVLFSVTGLPQAGSAEDYQLWLVEGEEMVSAGVFDASDGSAALLVEAAGSAGVAVTLEPAGGSPQPTSDPLVVLET
;
A
#
# COMPACT_ATOMS: atom_id res chain seq x y z
N MET A 1 -24.42 -79.71 -18.00
CA MET A 1 -23.16 -80.07 -17.32
C MET A 1 -22.18 -78.99 -17.73
N ALA A 2 -21.82 -78.13 -16.77
CA ALA A 2 -21.25 -76.81 -16.98
C ALA A 2 -19.80 -76.88 -17.51
N ASP A 3 -19.46 -75.93 -18.38
CA ASP A 3 -18.07 -75.55 -18.63
C ASP A 3 -17.99 -74.04 -18.38
N ASP A 4 -17.40 -73.70 -17.23
CA ASP A 4 -17.17 -72.36 -16.69
C ASP A 4 -15.65 -72.13 -16.75
N THR A 5 -15.18 -71.51 -17.83
CA THR A 5 -13.77 -71.18 -17.99
C THR A 5 -13.55 -69.75 -17.48
N GLY A 6 -13.03 -69.68 -16.25
CA GLY A 6 -12.73 -68.46 -15.52
C GLY A 6 -11.80 -67.49 -16.26
N ARG A 7 -12.19 -66.22 -16.22
CA ARG A 7 -11.40 -65.04 -16.53
C ARG A 7 -10.15 -64.97 -15.62
N PRO A 8 -8.95 -64.61 -16.13
CA PRO A 8 -7.84 -64.23 -15.25
C PRO A 8 -8.15 -62.90 -14.58
N GLY A 9 -8.04 -62.86 -13.25
CA GLY A 9 -8.19 -61.66 -12.45
C GLY A 9 -7.12 -60.63 -12.80
N VAL A 10 -7.57 -59.40 -13.04
CA VAL A 10 -6.73 -58.20 -13.05
C VAL A 10 -6.17 -58.04 -11.63
N PRO A 11 -4.87 -57.83 -11.43
CA PRO A 11 -4.37 -57.46 -10.11
C PRO A 11 -4.95 -56.10 -9.74
N ASP A 12 -5.59 -56.09 -8.57
CA ASP A 12 -6.12 -54.91 -7.87
C ASP A 12 -4.95 -53.95 -7.63
N GLU A 13 -4.85 -52.93 -8.48
CA GLU A 13 -3.91 -51.82 -8.31
C GLU A 13 -4.48 -50.94 -7.20
N ALA A 14 -4.15 -51.32 -5.95
CA ALA A 14 -4.41 -50.49 -4.79
C ALA A 14 -3.70 -49.13 -4.99
N PRO A 15 -4.35 -48.00 -4.67
CA PRO A 15 -3.69 -46.71 -4.73
C PRO A 15 -2.55 -46.69 -3.70
N ASP A 16 -1.33 -46.55 -4.19
CA ASP A 16 -0.10 -46.37 -3.41
C ASP A 16 -0.15 -45.01 -2.71
N GLY A 17 -0.95 -44.95 -1.64
CA GLY A 17 -1.12 -43.81 -0.76
C GLY A 17 -0.25 -43.98 0.48
N ASP A 18 1.08 -44.02 0.30
CA ASP A 18 2.01 -43.88 1.41
C ASP A 18 3.23 -43.02 1.02
N ARG A 19 2.98 -41.73 0.76
CA ARG A 19 4.03 -40.71 0.91
C ARG A 19 4.10 -40.30 2.39
N THR A 20 4.49 -41.20 3.29
CA THR A 20 4.88 -40.83 4.67
C THR A 20 6.32 -40.35 4.74
N GLY A 21 6.73 -39.50 3.79
CA GLY A 21 7.84 -38.60 4.01
C GLY A 21 7.36 -37.47 4.91
N GLY A 22 7.99 -37.24 6.07
CA GLY A 22 7.70 -36.04 6.86
C GLY A 22 7.88 -34.76 6.04
N PRO A 23 7.46 -33.57 6.54
CA PRO A 23 7.53 -32.31 5.80
C PRO A 23 8.93 -31.96 5.27
N THR A 24 9.97 -32.55 5.85
CA THR A 24 11.37 -32.46 5.41
C THR A 24 11.64 -33.23 4.11
N ALA A 25 11.05 -34.42 3.94
CA ALA A 25 11.22 -35.25 2.74
C ALA A 25 10.44 -34.65 1.57
N GLU A 26 9.20 -34.22 1.81
CA GLU A 26 8.38 -33.49 0.83
C GLU A 26 9.10 -32.22 0.33
N GLY A 27 9.69 -31.43 1.24
CA GLY A 27 10.47 -30.26 0.86
C GLY A 27 11.75 -30.58 0.07
N ARG A 28 12.39 -31.74 0.30
CA ARG A 28 13.57 -32.16 -0.47
C ARG A 28 13.21 -32.56 -1.90
N ASP A 29 12.12 -33.29 -2.08
CA ASP A 29 11.64 -33.70 -3.41
C ASP A 29 11.32 -32.48 -4.31
N LEU A 30 10.97 -31.35 -3.70
CA LEU A 30 10.69 -30.08 -4.38
C LEU A 30 11.94 -29.26 -4.76
N LEU A 31 13.14 -29.59 -4.28
CA LEU A 31 14.35 -28.77 -4.49
C LEU A 31 14.72 -28.62 -5.98
N ALA A 32 14.51 -29.64 -6.79
CA ALA A 32 14.80 -29.59 -8.22
C ALA A 32 13.82 -28.67 -8.98
N ALA A 33 12.52 -28.77 -8.67
CA ALA A 33 11.51 -27.88 -9.23
C ALA A 33 11.71 -26.43 -8.76
N TYR A 34 12.08 -26.24 -7.50
CA TYR A 34 12.41 -24.92 -6.94
C TYR A 34 13.64 -24.29 -7.63
N ALA A 35 14.66 -25.08 -7.97
CA ALA A 35 15.84 -24.61 -8.71
C ALA A 35 15.50 -24.09 -10.12
N LEU A 36 14.48 -24.68 -10.75
CA LEU A 36 13.95 -24.28 -12.06
C LEU A 36 12.88 -23.17 -11.97
N ASP A 37 12.60 -22.68 -10.76
CA ASP A 37 11.49 -21.76 -10.47
C ASP A 37 10.11 -22.28 -10.92
N ALA A 38 9.91 -23.59 -10.84
CA ALA A 38 8.73 -24.31 -11.30
C ALA A 38 7.84 -24.83 -10.15
N VAL A 39 7.79 -24.11 -9.03
CA VAL A 39 6.94 -24.42 -7.87
C VAL A 39 5.89 -23.35 -7.62
N ASP A 40 4.75 -23.73 -7.08
CA ASP A 40 3.72 -22.79 -6.60
C ASP A 40 4.08 -22.17 -5.23
N ASP A 41 3.25 -21.23 -4.75
CA ASP A 41 3.50 -20.51 -3.51
C ASP A 41 3.39 -21.36 -2.24
N LEU A 42 2.63 -22.45 -2.27
CA LEU A 42 2.51 -23.34 -1.11
C LEU A 42 3.77 -24.19 -1.01
N ASP A 43 4.19 -24.79 -2.12
CA ASP A 43 5.39 -25.61 -2.24
C ASP A 43 6.66 -24.79 -1.97
N ARG A 44 6.71 -23.55 -2.50
CA ARG A 44 7.81 -22.60 -2.23
C ARG A 44 8.02 -22.39 -0.73
N ARG A 45 6.94 -22.22 0.04
CA ARG A 45 7.01 -22.04 1.50
C ARG A 45 7.49 -23.29 2.22
N VAL A 46 7.16 -24.48 1.73
CA VAL A 46 7.66 -25.75 2.26
C VAL A 46 9.19 -25.83 2.08
N VAL A 47 9.68 -25.53 0.87
CA VAL A 47 11.11 -25.51 0.55
C VAL A 47 11.85 -24.44 1.36
N GLU A 48 11.36 -23.21 1.44
CA GLU A 48 12.02 -22.12 2.18
C GLU A 48 12.17 -22.45 3.67
N ARG A 49 11.15 -23.09 4.27
CA ARG A 49 11.22 -23.56 5.66
C ARG A 49 12.29 -24.64 5.84
N LEU A 50 12.42 -25.56 4.88
CA LEU A 50 13.47 -26.57 4.86
C LEU A 50 14.85 -25.91 4.76
N LEU A 51 15.06 -24.98 3.82
CA LEU A 51 16.34 -24.28 3.62
C LEU A 51 16.79 -23.49 4.84
N ALA A 52 15.85 -22.93 5.60
CA ALA A 52 16.12 -22.22 6.85
C ALA A 52 16.61 -23.17 7.97
N ALA A 53 16.13 -24.41 7.98
CA ALA A 53 16.41 -25.38 9.03
C ALA A 53 17.58 -26.33 8.71
N ASP A 54 17.81 -26.65 7.44
CA ASP A 54 18.75 -27.68 6.99
C ASP A 54 19.86 -27.11 6.07
N PRO A 55 21.13 -27.08 6.52
CA PRO A 55 22.26 -26.68 5.68
C PRO A 55 22.56 -27.65 4.53
N GLU A 56 22.17 -28.92 4.62
CA GLU A 56 22.41 -29.90 3.56
C GLU A 56 21.44 -29.67 2.38
N ALA A 57 20.17 -29.36 2.66
CA ALA A 57 19.21 -28.96 1.64
C ALA A 57 19.66 -27.72 0.85
N ARG A 58 20.37 -26.77 1.50
CA ARG A 58 20.97 -25.62 0.81
C ARG A 58 22.07 -26.03 -0.18
N ARG A 59 22.91 -27.00 0.18
CA ARG A 59 23.95 -27.53 -0.71
C ARG A 59 23.35 -28.26 -1.90
N GLU A 60 22.35 -29.09 -1.66
CA GLU A 60 21.62 -29.82 -2.70
C GLU A 60 20.94 -28.85 -3.70
N LEU A 61 20.35 -27.76 -3.20
CA LEU A 61 19.80 -26.70 -4.06
C LEU A 61 20.88 -26.02 -4.92
N ASP A 62 22.05 -25.75 -4.35
CA ASP A 62 23.17 -25.15 -5.10
C ASP A 62 23.65 -26.08 -6.23
N GLU A 63 23.71 -27.40 -5.98
CA GLU A 63 24.03 -28.41 -7.00
C GLU A 63 22.99 -28.42 -8.13
N HIS A 64 21.69 -28.36 -7.80
CA HIS A 64 20.64 -28.26 -8.82
C HIS A 64 20.76 -26.97 -9.65
N ARG A 65 21.10 -25.84 -9.01
CA ARG A 65 21.29 -24.55 -9.71
C ARG A 65 22.50 -24.55 -10.64
N GLU A 66 23.58 -25.25 -10.30
CA GLU A 66 24.70 -25.43 -11.22
C GLU A 66 24.27 -26.16 -12.50
N VAL A 67 23.42 -27.19 -12.37
CA VAL A 67 22.86 -27.89 -13.53
C VAL A 67 21.99 -26.95 -14.36
N VAL A 68 21.09 -26.18 -13.72
CA VAL A 68 20.24 -25.20 -14.42
C VAL A 68 21.08 -24.15 -15.15
N ALA A 69 22.11 -23.62 -14.50
CA ALA A 69 22.99 -22.60 -15.07
C ALA A 69 23.72 -23.09 -16.33
N ALA A 70 24.02 -24.39 -16.43
CA ALA A 70 24.62 -24.97 -17.63
C ALA A 70 23.70 -24.93 -18.87
N PHE A 71 22.39 -24.79 -18.68
CA PHE A 71 21.40 -24.69 -19.76
C PHE A 71 20.96 -23.24 -20.05
N THR A 72 21.46 -22.25 -19.30
CA THR A 72 21.11 -20.85 -19.50
C THR A 72 21.79 -20.30 -20.75
N VAL A 73 21.01 -19.61 -21.61
CA VAL A 73 21.54 -18.89 -22.76
C VAL A 73 22.02 -17.52 -22.30
N ASP A 74 23.30 -17.21 -22.57
CA ASP A 74 23.87 -15.91 -22.25
C ASP A 74 23.33 -14.85 -23.23
N ALA A 75 22.56 -13.90 -22.69
CA ALA A 75 22.04 -12.75 -23.42
C ALA A 75 22.44 -11.48 -22.68
N PRO A 76 22.99 -10.45 -23.37
CA PRO A 76 23.38 -9.23 -22.70
C PRO A 76 22.15 -8.57 -22.07
N PRO A 77 22.19 -8.22 -20.77
CA PRO A 77 21.06 -7.57 -20.12
C PRO A 77 20.80 -6.22 -20.80
N PRO A 78 19.53 -5.82 -21.00
CA PRO A 78 19.18 -4.49 -21.48
C PRO A 78 19.91 -3.39 -20.72
N ALA A 79 20.56 -2.47 -21.46
CA ALA A 79 21.44 -1.46 -20.87
C ALA A 79 20.77 -0.57 -19.80
N ALA A 80 19.46 -0.33 -19.94
CA ALA A 80 18.67 0.48 -19.01
C ALA A 80 18.42 -0.19 -17.64
N LEU A 81 18.44 -1.53 -17.56
CA LEU A 81 18.12 -2.24 -16.32
C LEU A 81 19.13 -1.96 -15.20
N ARG A 82 20.41 -1.82 -15.55
CA ARG A 82 21.45 -1.51 -14.57
C ARG A 82 21.16 -0.18 -13.88
N ASP A 83 20.85 0.85 -14.67
CA ASP A 83 20.60 2.19 -14.16
C ASP A 83 19.28 2.23 -13.38
N GLN A 84 18.26 1.49 -13.82
CA GLN A 84 16.98 1.35 -13.11
C GLN A 84 17.13 0.66 -11.74
N VAL A 85 17.90 -0.43 -11.66
CA VAL A 85 18.17 -1.14 -10.40
C VAL A 85 19.01 -0.29 -9.46
N LEU A 86 20.07 0.33 -9.95
CA LEU A 86 20.91 1.22 -9.14
C LEU A 86 20.14 2.44 -8.65
N GLY A 87 19.26 3.00 -9.48
CA GLY A 87 18.32 4.06 -9.09
C GLY A 87 17.36 3.60 -8.00
N SER A 88 16.79 2.40 -8.14
CA SER A 88 15.88 1.82 -7.15
C SER A 88 16.57 1.60 -5.80
N ILE A 89 17.78 1.04 -5.77
CA ILE A 89 18.55 0.84 -4.53
C ILE A 89 18.88 2.18 -3.85
N ALA A 90 19.28 3.18 -4.64
CA ALA A 90 19.60 4.51 -4.13
C ALA A 90 18.37 5.19 -3.51
N SER A 91 17.20 5.05 -4.15
CA SER A 91 15.94 5.61 -3.63
C SER A 91 15.54 5.01 -2.28
N VAL A 92 15.69 3.69 -2.10
CA VAL A 92 15.37 2.99 -0.84
C VAL A 92 16.25 3.48 0.31
N GLN A 93 17.54 3.71 0.07
CA GLN A 93 18.43 4.26 1.11
C GLN A 93 18.08 5.71 1.48
N GLN A 94 17.70 6.54 0.51
CA GLN A 94 17.33 7.93 0.78
C GLN A 94 16.07 8.04 1.63
N VAL A 95 15.05 7.23 1.34
CA VAL A 95 13.80 7.19 2.12
C VAL A 95 14.09 6.83 3.59
N GLN A 96 14.94 5.81 3.84
CA GLN A 96 15.30 5.41 5.20
C GLN A 96 16.11 6.49 5.94
N GLN A 97 17.04 7.18 5.28
CA GLN A 97 17.84 8.24 5.91
C GLN A 97 16.99 9.46 6.29
N VAL A 98 16.08 9.89 5.41
CA VAL A 98 15.18 11.01 5.68
C VAL A 98 14.27 10.70 6.88
N GLN A 99 13.74 9.48 6.98
CA GLN A 99 12.93 9.06 8.13
C GLN A 99 13.73 9.05 9.44
N GLN A 100 14.99 8.57 9.43
CA GLN A 100 15.83 8.56 10.63
C GLN A 100 16.18 9.97 11.12
N VAL A 101 16.53 10.88 10.22
CA VAL A 101 16.85 12.27 10.57
C VAL A 101 15.63 12.98 11.16
N GLN A 102 14.43 12.74 10.61
CA GLN A 102 13.19 13.31 11.14
C GLN A 102 12.87 12.76 12.55
N GLN A 103 13.05 11.47 12.79
CA GLN A 103 12.83 10.87 14.11
C GLN A 103 13.79 11.44 15.18
N VAL A 104 15.08 11.57 14.87
CA VAL A 104 16.07 12.11 15.81
C VAL A 104 15.77 13.58 16.15
N GLN A 105 15.36 14.38 15.16
CA GLN A 105 14.97 15.78 15.40
C GLN A 105 13.70 15.88 16.27
N GLN A 106 12.73 15.00 16.07
CA GLN A 106 11.49 14.98 16.84
C GLN A 106 11.75 14.64 18.32
N VAL A 107 12.64 13.67 18.58
CA VAL A 107 13.05 13.30 19.95
C VAL A 107 13.80 14.45 20.65
N GLN A 108 14.69 15.16 19.94
CA GLN A 108 15.40 16.31 20.52
C GLN A 108 14.48 17.49 20.85
N GLN A 109 13.46 17.76 20.03
CA GLN A 109 12.49 18.84 20.29
C GLN A 109 11.62 18.56 21.52
N VAL A 110 11.20 17.31 21.74
CA VAL A 110 10.43 16.92 22.92
C VAL A 110 11.27 17.05 24.20
N GLN A 111 12.55 16.68 24.15
CA GLN A 111 13.46 16.81 25.30
C GLN A 111 13.75 18.27 25.66
N GLN A 112 13.95 19.14 24.66
CA GLN A 112 14.14 20.58 24.90
C GLN A 112 12.89 21.24 25.48
N ALA A 113 11.69 20.83 25.04
CA ALA A 113 10.44 21.36 25.57
C ALA A 113 10.19 20.99 27.04
N GLN A 114 10.71 19.85 27.51
CA GLN A 114 10.58 19.42 28.91
C GLN A 114 11.60 20.06 29.85
N GLN A 115 12.75 20.54 29.36
CA GLN A 115 13.81 21.11 30.20
C GLN A 115 13.60 22.58 30.62
N VAL A 116 12.57 23.27 30.12
CA VAL A 116 12.38 24.73 30.30
C VAL A 116 11.36 25.12 31.41
N GLN A 117 10.96 24.21 32.30
CA GLN A 117 10.12 24.58 33.47
C GLN A 117 10.97 24.80 34.74
N PRO A 118 11.12 26.04 35.25
CA PRO A 118 11.69 26.28 36.57
C PRO A 118 10.59 26.23 37.66
N ASP A 119 11.00 25.71 38.81
CA ASP A 119 10.25 25.55 40.07
C ASP A 119 9.47 26.80 40.50
N GLN A 120 8.16 26.66 40.75
CA GLN A 120 7.39 27.63 41.55
C GLN A 120 6.39 26.92 42.48
N HIS A 121 6.91 26.28 43.52
CA HIS A 121 6.15 26.02 44.76
C HIS A 121 6.59 27.03 45.83
N GLY A 122 5.75 28.03 46.09
CA GLY A 122 5.99 28.99 47.17
C GLY A 122 5.15 30.26 47.06
N ARG A 123 3.83 30.17 47.26
CA ARG A 123 2.99 31.34 47.51
C ARG A 123 2.25 31.16 48.82
N ARG A 124 2.48 32.08 49.78
CA ARG A 124 1.44 32.78 50.56
C ARG A 124 2.09 33.73 51.57
N GLU A 125 1.70 35.01 51.51
CA GLU A 125 1.23 35.94 52.58
C GLU A 125 1.72 37.34 52.17
N GLY A 126 1.12 38.50 52.43
CA GLY A 126 -0.11 38.98 53.06
C GLY A 126 -0.21 40.49 52.67
N ALA A 127 -1.39 40.98 52.28
CA ALA A 127 -2.19 41.94 53.04
C ALA A 127 -1.71 43.42 53.09
N ALA A 128 -2.69 44.30 52.79
CA ALA A 128 -2.91 45.67 53.28
C ALA A 128 -2.27 46.88 52.56
N GLY A 129 -3.13 47.88 52.25
CA GLY A 129 -2.74 49.29 52.33
C GLY A 129 -3.29 50.28 51.30
N ALA A 130 -4.37 50.97 51.70
CA ALA A 130 -4.62 52.41 51.53
C ALA A 130 -5.05 53.04 50.16
N THR A 131 -6.22 53.68 50.30
CA THR A 131 -6.87 54.82 49.61
C THR A 131 -5.99 55.92 48.99
N GLY A 132 -6.48 56.54 47.91
CA GLY A 132 -6.02 57.87 47.47
C GLY A 132 -6.60 58.36 46.14
N THR A 133 -7.39 59.43 46.20
CA THR A 133 -8.05 60.18 45.11
C THR A 133 -7.11 60.98 44.19
N ALA A 134 -7.64 61.33 43.01
CA ALA A 134 -7.34 62.51 42.17
C ALA A 134 -6.65 62.28 40.81
N ARG A 135 -7.27 62.83 39.77
CA ARG A 135 -6.72 63.09 38.43
C ARG A 135 -6.46 64.61 38.33
N PRO A 136 -5.34 65.04 37.73
CA PRO A 136 -5.45 65.69 36.43
C PRO A 136 -4.40 65.19 35.42
N ASP A 137 -4.71 65.43 34.14
CA ASP A 137 -3.92 65.07 32.97
C ASP A 137 -2.57 65.80 32.89
N GLY A 138 -1.53 65.04 32.52
CA GLY A 138 -0.20 65.54 32.22
C GLY A 138 0.52 64.59 31.27
N ALA A 139 0.92 65.11 30.11
CA ALA A 139 1.41 64.39 28.95
C ALA A 139 2.71 63.58 29.17
N ARG A 140 2.79 62.40 28.51
CA ARG A 140 3.87 61.91 27.61
C ARG A 140 3.83 60.36 27.52
N ARG A 141 3.91 59.84 26.29
CA ARG A 141 3.79 58.41 25.82
C ARG A 141 4.75 57.43 26.57
N PRO A 142 4.69 56.07 26.47
CA PRO A 142 4.14 55.23 25.38
C PRO A 142 3.52 53.82 25.71
N ARG A 143 2.79 53.28 24.72
CA ARG A 143 2.71 51.87 24.28
C ARG A 143 2.82 50.72 25.33
N ARG A 144 1.75 50.36 26.04
CA ARG A 144 1.70 49.05 26.75
C ARG A 144 0.28 48.53 27.09
N ARG A 145 -0.67 48.57 26.15
CA ARG A 145 -2.03 48.01 26.39
C ARG A 145 -2.61 47.15 25.26
N TRP A 146 -1.89 46.93 24.17
CA TRP A 146 -2.35 46.03 23.10
C TRP A 146 -1.81 44.60 23.22
N VAL A 147 -0.95 44.32 24.20
CA VAL A 147 -0.33 42.98 24.36
C VAL A 147 -1.22 42.01 25.15
N VAL A 148 -2.11 42.48 26.03
CA VAL A 148 -2.91 41.56 26.88
C VAL A 148 -4.08 40.92 26.13
N ALA A 149 -4.60 41.55 25.07
CA ALA A 149 -5.61 40.93 24.21
C ALA A 149 -5.03 39.90 23.21
N ALA A 150 -3.72 39.96 22.91
CA ALA A 150 -3.06 39.04 21.99
C ALA A 150 -2.62 37.72 22.66
N VAL A 151 -2.42 37.71 23.98
CA VAL A 151 -1.93 36.52 24.72
C VAL A 151 -3.01 35.45 24.93
N ALA A 152 -4.29 35.82 25.01
CA ALA A 152 -5.37 34.84 25.18
C ALA A 152 -5.72 34.10 23.87
N ALA A 153 -5.64 34.76 22.72
CA ALA A 153 -5.87 34.12 21.41
C ALA A 153 -4.67 33.28 20.95
N ALA A 154 -3.44 33.71 21.25
CA ALA A 154 -2.22 32.98 20.87
C ALA A 154 -2.00 31.68 21.66
N ALA A 155 -2.47 31.60 22.92
CA ALA A 155 -2.29 30.40 23.75
C ALA A 155 -3.15 29.19 23.30
N VAL A 156 -4.33 29.42 22.71
CA VAL A 156 -5.17 28.34 22.14
C VAL A 156 -4.62 27.88 20.78
N VAL A 157 -4.11 28.80 19.97
CA VAL A 157 -3.47 28.49 18.67
C VAL A 157 -2.14 27.77 18.86
N ALA A 158 -1.35 28.09 19.89
CA ALA A 158 -0.07 27.46 20.20
C ALA A 158 -0.18 26.03 20.79
N ILE A 159 -1.33 25.64 21.34
CA ILE A 159 -1.63 24.24 21.70
C ILE A 159 -2.25 23.50 20.51
N ALA A 160 -3.11 24.15 19.72
CA ALA A 160 -3.80 23.50 18.61
C ALA A 160 -2.88 23.18 17.41
N VAL A 161 -1.94 24.05 17.06
CA VAL A 161 -1.10 23.89 15.85
C VAL A 161 -0.02 22.79 15.97
N PRO A 162 0.70 22.61 17.11
CA PRO A 162 1.68 21.53 17.24
C PRO A 162 1.04 20.15 17.35
N THR A 163 -0.12 20.05 18.02
CA THR A 163 -0.86 18.78 18.12
C THR A 163 -1.50 18.40 16.78
N THR A 164 -1.98 19.35 15.97
CA THR A 164 -2.59 19.05 14.66
C THR A 164 -1.57 18.60 13.60
N LEU A 165 -0.32 19.09 13.62
CA LEU A 165 0.70 18.66 12.67
C LEU A 165 1.29 17.28 13.00
N ALA A 166 1.44 16.94 14.29
CA ALA A 166 1.88 15.60 14.71
C ALA A 166 0.81 14.51 14.46
N ILE A 167 -0.48 14.87 14.51
CA ILE A 167 -1.59 13.96 14.22
C ILE A 167 -1.73 13.69 12.71
N ARG A 168 -1.52 14.71 11.85
CA ARG A 168 -1.62 14.54 10.38
C ARG A 168 -0.62 13.55 9.79
N SER A 169 0.62 13.56 10.26
CA SER A 169 1.67 12.66 9.74
C SER A 169 1.42 11.19 10.13
N ARG A 170 0.98 10.90 11.36
CA ARG A 170 0.58 9.54 11.75
C ARG A 170 -0.68 9.07 11.03
N GLN A 171 -1.58 9.99 10.69
CA GLN A 171 -2.79 9.68 9.95
C GLN A 171 -2.48 9.23 8.52
N GLU A 172 -1.46 9.80 7.89
CA GLU A 172 -1.08 9.46 6.51
C GLU A 172 -0.44 8.07 6.43
N GLU A 173 0.48 7.74 7.34
CA GLU A 173 1.02 6.39 7.47
C GLU A 173 -0.08 5.36 7.76
N SER A 174 -1.01 5.67 8.68
CA SER A 174 -2.11 4.78 9.00
C SER A 174 -3.07 4.57 7.83
N ARG A 175 -3.26 5.58 6.97
CA ARG A 175 -4.11 5.49 5.77
C ARG A 175 -3.47 4.62 4.70
N LEU A 176 -2.19 4.83 4.42
CA LEU A 176 -1.45 4.02 3.45
C LEU A 176 -1.41 2.55 3.91
N GLN A 177 -1.12 2.31 5.19
CA GLN A 177 -1.12 0.97 5.75
C GLN A 177 -2.50 0.32 5.66
N ALA A 178 -3.57 1.04 6.03
CA ALA A 178 -4.94 0.55 5.92
C ALA A 178 -5.34 0.24 4.46
N GLN A 179 -4.82 1.00 3.49
CA GLN A 179 -5.07 0.75 2.07
C GLN A 179 -4.35 -0.53 1.59
N VAL A 180 -3.09 -0.73 1.97
CA VAL A 180 -2.36 -1.97 1.67
C VAL A 180 -3.04 -3.18 2.31
N ASP A 181 -3.41 -3.08 3.59
CA ASP A 181 -4.11 -4.16 4.31
C ASP A 181 -5.48 -4.44 3.66
N ALA A 182 -6.20 -3.41 3.20
CA ALA A 182 -7.45 -3.58 2.48
C ALA A 182 -7.26 -4.34 1.16
N VAL A 183 -6.28 -3.96 0.34
CA VAL A 183 -5.96 -4.65 -0.92
C VAL A 183 -5.55 -6.10 -0.66
N ALA A 184 -4.66 -6.34 0.31
CA ALA A 184 -4.22 -7.68 0.68
C ALA A 184 -5.39 -8.53 1.19
N SER A 185 -6.30 -7.95 1.96
CA SER A 185 -7.50 -8.64 2.44
C SER A 185 -8.43 -9.04 1.29
N MET A 186 -8.61 -8.17 0.28
CA MET A 186 -9.45 -8.47 -0.88
C MET A 186 -8.85 -9.59 -1.74
N LEU A 187 -7.53 -9.55 -1.98
CA LEU A 187 -6.84 -10.59 -2.75
C LEU A 187 -6.87 -11.96 -2.08
N ALA A 188 -6.97 -12.00 -0.74
CA ALA A 188 -7.08 -13.23 0.04
C ALA A 188 -8.53 -13.65 0.33
N ASP A 189 -9.53 -12.84 -0.05
CA ASP A 189 -10.92 -13.12 0.26
C ASP A 189 -11.46 -14.24 -0.66
N PRO A 190 -11.99 -15.35 -0.10
CA PRO A 190 -12.52 -16.44 -0.91
C PRO A 190 -13.80 -16.08 -1.68
N SER A 191 -14.47 -14.98 -1.33
CA SER A 191 -15.62 -14.43 -2.06
C SER A 191 -15.23 -13.46 -3.16
N ALA A 192 -13.93 -13.23 -3.37
CA ALA A 192 -13.49 -12.28 -4.38
C ALA A 192 -13.80 -12.75 -5.80
N GLU A 193 -14.46 -11.89 -6.56
CA GLU A 193 -14.79 -12.10 -7.95
C GLU A 193 -13.91 -11.24 -8.84
N ILE A 194 -13.39 -11.80 -9.93
CA ILE A 194 -12.59 -11.05 -10.91
C ILE A 194 -13.40 -10.93 -12.20
N VAL A 195 -13.76 -9.70 -12.53
CA VAL A 195 -14.31 -9.33 -13.83
C VAL A 195 -13.17 -8.81 -14.70
N ARG A 196 -13.13 -9.23 -15.96
CA ARG A 196 -12.16 -8.75 -16.96
C ARG A 196 -12.87 -8.25 -18.20
N GLY A 197 -12.25 -7.28 -18.86
CA GLY A 197 -12.73 -6.77 -20.14
C GLY A 197 -11.59 -6.16 -20.94
N GLU A 198 -11.78 -6.17 -22.25
CA GLU A 198 -10.86 -5.57 -23.20
C GLU A 198 -11.15 -4.07 -23.33
N MET A 199 -10.10 -3.27 -23.50
CA MET A 199 -10.23 -1.84 -23.71
C MET A 199 -10.24 -1.47 -25.19
N VAL A 200 -10.99 -0.43 -25.54
CA VAL A 200 -10.89 0.25 -26.83
C VAL A 200 -9.48 0.84 -26.99
N GLY A 201 -8.77 0.40 -28.03
CA GLY A 201 -7.37 0.81 -28.28
C GLY A 201 -6.33 -0.22 -27.87
N GLY A 202 -6.75 -1.34 -27.28
CA GLY A 202 -5.87 -2.38 -26.75
C GLY A 202 -5.53 -2.15 -25.28
N GLY A 203 -5.11 -3.22 -24.60
CA GLY A 203 -4.90 -3.23 -23.14
C GLY A 203 -5.98 -4.02 -22.41
N ASP A 204 -5.69 -4.33 -21.15
CA ASP A 204 -6.52 -5.18 -20.30
C ASP A 204 -7.04 -4.38 -19.11
N ALA A 205 -8.32 -4.55 -18.80
CA ALA A 205 -8.91 -4.04 -17.57
C ALA A 205 -9.46 -5.20 -16.74
N SER A 206 -9.31 -5.08 -15.42
CA SER A 206 -9.88 -6.02 -14.47
C SER A 206 -10.39 -5.32 -13.22
N ALA A 207 -11.45 -5.87 -12.64
CA ALA A 207 -12.02 -5.43 -11.39
C ALA A 207 -12.08 -6.64 -10.45
N LEU A 208 -11.45 -6.53 -9.28
CA LEU A 208 -11.60 -7.48 -8.18
C LEU A 208 -12.67 -6.94 -7.22
N VAL A 209 -13.76 -7.68 -7.05
CA VAL A 209 -14.94 -7.27 -6.30
C VAL A 209 -15.04 -8.09 -5.02
N VAL A 210 -15.17 -7.43 -3.87
CA VAL A 210 -15.41 -8.06 -2.55
C VAL A 210 -16.41 -7.21 -1.78
N GLY A 211 -17.67 -7.66 -1.72
CA GLY A 211 -18.76 -6.87 -1.15
C GLY A 211 -18.89 -5.53 -1.86
N ASP A 212 -18.87 -4.42 -1.11
CA ASP A 212 -18.96 -3.06 -1.66
C ASP A 212 -17.59 -2.46 -2.05
N ARG A 213 -16.53 -3.27 -2.20
CA ARG A 213 -15.20 -2.78 -2.57
C ARG A 213 -14.78 -3.32 -3.92
N VAL A 214 -14.22 -2.44 -4.75
CA VAL A 214 -13.68 -2.76 -6.06
C VAL A 214 -12.24 -2.29 -6.15
N LEU A 215 -11.34 -3.22 -6.43
CA LEU A 215 -9.98 -2.92 -6.85
C LEU A 215 -9.94 -3.01 -8.38
N PHE A 216 -9.94 -1.85 -9.02
CA PHE A 216 -9.78 -1.72 -10.46
C PHE A 216 -8.29 -1.71 -10.81
N SER A 217 -7.92 -2.45 -11.85
CA SER A 217 -6.58 -2.46 -12.42
C SER A 217 -6.65 -2.46 -13.94
N VAL A 218 -5.79 -1.66 -14.55
CA VAL A 218 -5.75 -1.48 -16.00
C VAL A 218 -4.32 -1.38 -16.50
N THR A 219 -4.06 -1.95 -17.68
CA THR A 219 -2.77 -1.92 -18.36
C THR A 219 -2.96 -1.59 -19.83
N GLY A 220 -1.93 -1.00 -20.45
CA GLY A 220 -1.96 -0.63 -21.87
C GLY A 220 -2.76 0.64 -22.17
N LEU A 221 -3.01 1.50 -21.17
CA LEU A 221 -3.64 2.79 -21.40
C LEU A 221 -2.81 3.63 -22.37
N PRO A 222 -3.43 4.28 -23.37
CA PRO A 222 -2.78 5.29 -24.18
C PRO A 222 -2.15 6.40 -23.31
N GLN A 223 -1.17 7.11 -23.86
CA GLN A 223 -0.63 8.27 -23.17
C GLN A 223 -1.65 9.43 -23.26
N ALA A 224 -2.20 9.86 -22.13
CA ALA A 224 -3.07 11.02 -22.04
C ALA A 224 -2.31 12.29 -22.46
N GLY A 225 -2.99 13.21 -23.14
CA GLY A 225 -2.45 14.53 -23.44
C GLY A 225 -2.28 15.36 -22.17
N SER A 226 -1.45 16.41 -22.20
CA SER A 226 -1.22 17.28 -21.03
C SER A 226 -2.43 18.11 -20.58
N ALA A 227 -3.58 17.95 -21.23
CA ALA A 227 -4.83 18.64 -20.93
C ALA A 227 -5.96 17.65 -20.60
N GLU A 228 -5.62 16.37 -20.44
CA GLU A 228 -6.56 15.28 -20.25
C GLU A 228 -6.07 14.36 -19.13
N ASP A 229 -7.00 13.89 -18.31
CA ASP A 229 -6.76 12.91 -17.25
C ASP A 229 -7.70 11.72 -17.45
N TYR A 230 -7.33 10.55 -16.93
CA TYR A 230 -8.26 9.43 -16.88
C TYR A 230 -9.20 9.58 -15.69
N GLN A 231 -10.47 9.21 -15.89
CA GLN A 231 -11.46 9.21 -14.82
C GLN A 231 -12.15 7.85 -14.74
N LEU A 232 -12.19 7.32 -13.51
CA LEU A 232 -12.94 6.12 -13.17
C LEU A 232 -14.36 6.53 -12.75
N TRP A 233 -15.33 5.76 -13.21
CA TRP A 233 -16.75 5.93 -12.93
C TRP A 233 -17.33 4.65 -12.35
N LEU A 234 -18.23 4.79 -11.38
CA LEU A 234 -19.16 3.74 -10.98
C LEU A 234 -20.40 3.83 -11.86
N VAL A 235 -20.83 2.70 -12.40
CA VAL A 235 -22.03 2.59 -13.22
C VAL A 235 -23.19 2.20 -12.32
N GLU A 236 -24.13 3.12 -12.11
CA GLU A 236 -25.33 2.93 -11.29
C GLU A 236 -26.58 3.03 -12.18
N GLY A 237 -26.98 1.90 -12.77
CA GLY A 237 -28.06 1.87 -13.76
C GLY A 237 -27.65 2.60 -15.04
N GLU A 238 -28.30 3.72 -15.34
CA GLU A 238 -27.96 4.59 -16.48
C GLU A 238 -27.05 5.77 -16.11
N GLU A 239 -26.74 5.94 -14.82
CA GLU A 239 -25.91 7.06 -14.33
C GLU A 239 -24.46 6.61 -14.11
N MET A 240 -23.52 7.51 -14.41
CA MET A 240 -22.09 7.33 -14.14
C MET A 240 -21.65 8.32 -13.07
N VAL A 241 -21.26 7.80 -11.90
CA VAL A 241 -20.82 8.59 -10.75
C VAL A 241 -19.29 8.57 -10.68
N SER A 242 -18.66 9.73 -10.54
CA SER A 242 -17.19 9.77 -10.51
C SER A 242 -16.63 9.05 -9.29
N ALA A 243 -15.77 8.06 -9.55
CA ALA A 243 -15.06 7.27 -8.56
C ALA A 243 -13.64 7.80 -8.29
N GLY A 244 -13.10 8.64 -9.18
CA GLY A 244 -11.82 9.31 -9.01
C GLY A 244 -11.15 9.64 -10.34
N VAL A 245 -10.24 10.62 -10.30
CA VAL A 245 -9.36 10.99 -11.41
C VAL A 245 -7.97 10.42 -11.14
N PHE A 246 -7.31 9.90 -12.16
CA PHE A 246 -6.00 9.28 -12.04
C PHE A 246 -5.12 9.49 -13.27
N ASP A 247 -3.82 9.46 -13.02
CA ASP A 247 -2.80 9.40 -14.05
C ASP A 247 -2.36 7.95 -14.26
N ALA A 248 -2.06 7.60 -15.51
CA ALA A 248 -1.43 6.33 -15.82
C ALA A 248 0.09 6.43 -15.65
N SER A 249 0.68 5.48 -14.92
CA SER A 249 2.12 5.30 -14.82
C SER A 249 2.53 4.14 -15.73
N ASP A 250 3.36 4.40 -16.74
CA ASP A 250 3.75 3.40 -17.75
C ASP A 250 2.55 2.67 -18.40
N GLY A 251 1.48 3.42 -18.67
CA GLY A 251 0.24 2.89 -19.25
C GLY A 251 -0.57 2.01 -18.29
N SER A 252 -0.26 2.03 -16.99
CA SER A 252 -0.93 1.22 -15.97
C SER A 252 -1.48 2.07 -14.82
N ALA A 253 -2.57 1.62 -14.22
CA ALA A 253 -3.14 2.23 -13.02
C ALA A 253 -3.88 1.19 -12.17
N ALA A 254 -3.97 1.45 -10.87
CA ALA A 254 -4.78 0.67 -9.94
C ALA A 254 -5.47 1.61 -8.94
N LEU A 255 -6.78 1.39 -8.75
CA LEU A 255 -7.62 2.21 -7.88
C LEU A 255 -8.47 1.30 -6.99
N LEU A 256 -8.46 1.56 -5.68
CA LEU A 256 -9.39 0.96 -4.73
C LEU A 256 -10.52 1.95 -4.48
N VAL A 257 -11.75 1.54 -4.80
CA VAL A 257 -12.95 2.35 -4.61
C VAL A 257 -14.02 1.58 -3.83
N GLU A 258 -14.84 2.32 -3.09
CA GLU A 258 -16.08 1.80 -2.53
C GLU A 258 -17.18 1.97 -3.57
N ALA A 259 -17.88 0.88 -3.87
CA ALA A 259 -18.77 0.73 -5.01
C ALA A 259 -20.12 0.13 -4.54
N ALA A 260 -20.68 0.69 -3.47
CA ALA A 260 -21.87 0.13 -2.81
C ALA A 260 -23.07 0.08 -3.76
N GLY A 261 -23.38 -1.11 -4.27
CA GLY A 261 -24.52 -1.34 -5.16
C GLY A 261 -24.35 -0.85 -6.60
N SER A 262 -23.12 -0.52 -7.04
CA SER A 262 -22.87 -0.23 -8.46
C SER A 262 -22.98 -1.49 -9.31
N ALA A 263 -23.51 -1.36 -10.52
CA ALA A 263 -23.62 -2.42 -11.51
C ALA A 263 -22.33 -2.62 -12.33
N GLY A 264 -21.34 -1.73 -12.17
CA GLY A 264 -20.08 -1.84 -12.91
C GLY A 264 -19.14 -0.66 -12.70
N VAL A 265 -18.01 -0.72 -13.38
CA VAL A 265 -17.02 0.36 -13.46
C VAL A 265 -16.69 0.70 -14.91
N ALA A 266 -16.36 1.96 -15.17
CA ALA A 266 -15.98 2.42 -16.50
C ALA A 266 -14.86 3.46 -16.44
N VAL A 267 -14.05 3.54 -17.49
CA VAL A 267 -12.98 4.53 -17.62
C VAL A 267 -13.18 5.38 -18.85
N THR A 268 -13.03 6.70 -18.71
CA THR A 268 -13.05 7.66 -19.82
C THR A 268 -11.79 8.52 -19.78
N LEU A 269 -11.50 9.20 -20.90
CA LEU A 269 -10.48 10.24 -20.99
C LEU A 269 -11.19 11.60 -20.91
N GLU A 270 -10.90 12.37 -19.87
CA GLU A 270 -11.63 13.59 -19.50
C GLU A 270 -10.69 14.79 -19.52
N PRO A 271 -11.20 16.04 -19.58
CA PRO A 271 -10.37 17.22 -19.37
C PRO A 271 -9.62 17.18 -18.03
N ALA A 272 -8.46 17.83 -17.97
CA ALA A 272 -7.63 17.89 -16.77
C ALA A 272 -8.44 18.33 -15.53
N GLY A 273 -8.31 17.57 -14.44
CA GLY A 273 -9.10 17.68 -13.21
C GLY A 273 -10.40 16.86 -13.20
N GLY A 274 -10.72 16.18 -14.29
CA GLY A 274 -11.92 15.38 -14.48
C GLY A 274 -13.19 16.20 -14.76
N SER A 275 -14.29 15.49 -14.94
CA SER A 275 -15.60 16.02 -15.26
C SER A 275 -16.64 15.62 -14.21
N PRO A 276 -17.75 16.38 -14.06
CA PRO A 276 -18.88 15.99 -13.23
C PRO A 276 -19.74 14.90 -13.88
N GLN A 277 -19.67 14.75 -15.21
CA GLN A 277 -20.31 13.72 -16.01
C GLN A 277 -19.36 13.32 -17.14
N PRO A 278 -19.44 12.09 -17.67
CA PRO A 278 -18.61 11.66 -18.79
C PRO A 278 -18.72 12.61 -19.99
N THR A 279 -17.60 13.06 -20.54
CA THR A 279 -17.56 13.90 -21.74
C THR A 279 -17.07 13.16 -22.99
N SER A 280 -16.47 11.98 -22.80
CA SER A 280 -16.01 11.10 -23.87
C SER A 280 -16.61 9.70 -23.75
N ASP A 281 -16.51 8.93 -24.83
CA ASP A 281 -16.94 7.54 -24.83
C ASP A 281 -16.07 6.70 -23.88
N PRO A 282 -16.67 5.75 -23.14
CA PRO A 282 -15.91 4.84 -22.29
C PRO A 282 -14.89 4.03 -23.09
N LEU A 283 -13.65 4.02 -22.60
CA LEU A 283 -12.59 3.17 -23.11
C LEU A 283 -12.79 1.71 -22.68
N VAL A 284 -13.37 1.51 -21.50
CA VAL A 284 -13.76 0.20 -21.00
C VAL A 284 -14.96 0.34 -20.07
N VAL A 285 -15.80 -0.69 -20.07
CA VAL A 285 -16.91 -0.89 -19.13
C VAL A 285 -16.83 -2.33 -18.65
N LEU A 286 -16.79 -2.52 -17.33
CA LEU A 286 -16.82 -3.83 -16.67
C LEU A 286 -18.08 -3.91 -15.82
N GLU A 287 -18.92 -4.89 -16.07
CA GLU A 287 -20.11 -5.16 -15.24
C GLU A 287 -19.68 -5.98 -14.01
N THR A 288 -20.04 -5.54 -12.81
CA THR A 288 -19.64 -6.13 -11.53
C THR A 288 -20.80 -6.73 -10.77
#